data_AF-A0A4D4MEE6-F1
#
_entry.id   AF-A0A4D4MEE6-F1
#
_cell.length_a   1.000
_cell.length_b   1.000
_cell.length_c   1.000
_cell.angle_alpha   90.00
_cell.angle_beta   90.00
_cell.angle_gamma   90.00
#
_symmetry.space_group_name_H-M   'P 1'
#
loop_
_entity.id
_entity.type
_entity.pdbx_description
1 polymer ?
#
loop_
_entity_poly.entity_id
_entity_poly.type
_entity_poly.pdbx_seq_one_letter_code
_entity_poly.pdbx_strand_id
1 'polypeptide(L)'
;MRCQWGLLCMAVMMKRESVSPGHVPVDTRFWGKEHGLPRPYPVLCHLLDTAGVFGALWDVLLSDQMREKVARALGLTVAEARRVLAFWAGLHDLGKITPPFQAQVPEAFAAVRNDPAYVFAPGAERERAFRHEMATHWALVQLLGEAGYPGGGRVMRSAVSHQVAQLLGGHHGCFGVVLKAKEVAHASAYQPGLGGDGWAVQRRAHFGELRRVTGGGRCRSGGYRPSWR
;
A
#
# COMPACT_ATOMS: atom_id res chain seq x y z
N MET A 1 2.86 22.05 -20.69
CA MET A 1 2.80 20.59 -20.44
C MET A 1 1.53 20.29 -19.67
N ARG A 2 0.51 19.71 -20.31
CA ARG A 2 -0.74 19.34 -19.63
C ARG A 2 -0.50 18.02 -18.88
N CYS A 3 -0.77 18.01 -17.57
CA CYS A 3 -0.58 16.86 -16.71
C CYS A 3 -1.53 15.73 -17.14
N GLN A 4 -1.03 14.74 -17.89
CA GLN A 4 -1.80 13.59 -18.39
C GLN A 4 -2.31 12.66 -17.27
N TRP A 5 -1.86 12.86 -16.03
CA TRP A 5 -2.18 12.00 -14.88
C TRP A 5 -3.61 12.18 -14.33
N GLY A 6 -4.19 13.38 -14.40
CA GLY A 6 -5.58 13.60 -13.98
C GLY A 6 -6.60 12.89 -14.88
N LEU A 7 -6.27 12.72 -16.17
CA LEU A 7 -7.09 11.97 -17.13
C LEU A 7 -6.98 10.45 -16.92
N LEU A 8 -5.84 9.94 -16.44
CA LEU A 8 -5.68 8.53 -16.11
C LEU A 8 -6.56 8.12 -14.92
N CYS A 9 -6.69 9.00 -13.91
CA CYS A 9 -7.52 8.77 -12.73
C CYS A 9 -9.01 8.71 -13.09
N MET A 10 -9.49 9.61 -13.96
CA MET A 10 -10.87 9.54 -14.48
C MET A 10 -11.10 8.35 -15.41
N ALA A 11 -10.13 8.00 -16.27
CA ALA A 11 -10.26 6.87 -17.18
C ALA A 11 -10.33 5.51 -16.45
N VAL A 12 -9.63 5.36 -15.31
CA VAL A 12 -9.75 4.17 -14.44
C VAL A 12 -11.14 4.11 -13.77
N MET A 13 -11.75 5.24 -13.43
CA MET A 13 -13.12 5.28 -12.88
C MET A 13 -14.22 5.05 -13.93
N MET A 14 -13.94 5.24 -15.23
CA MET A 14 -14.96 5.24 -16.29
C MET A 14 -14.91 4.01 -17.22
N LYS A 15 -13.89 3.16 -17.15
CA LYS A 15 -13.84 1.91 -17.92
C LYS A 15 -14.54 0.77 -17.17
N ARG A 16 -15.78 0.49 -17.55
CA ARG A 16 -16.41 -0.83 -17.35
C ARG A 16 -15.74 -1.85 -18.29
N GLU A 17 -14.53 -2.28 -17.97
CA GLU A 17 -13.99 -3.51 -18.57
C GLU A 17 -14.58 -4.72 -17.82
N SER A 18 -14.89 -5.79 -18.55
CA SER A 18 -15.50 -7.01 -18.03
C SER A 18 -14.66 -7.57 -16.88
N VAL A 19 -15.12 -7.37 -15.65
CA VAL A 19 -14.47 -7.84 -14.44
C VAL A 19 -14.51 -9.37 -14.43
N SER A 20 -13.33 -10.00 -14.42
CA SER A 20 -13.24 -11.47 -14.29
C SER A 20 -14.00 -11.94 -13.04
N PRO A 21 -14.72 -13.07 -13.09
CA PRO A 21 -15.43 -13.59 -11.93
C PRO A 21 -14.47 -13.74 -10.73
N GLY A 22 -14.75 -13.04 -9.63
CA GLY A 22 -13.95 -13.09 -8.39
C GLY A 22 -13.11 -11.85 -8.05
N HIS A 23 -13.09 -10.80 -8.89
CA HIS A 23 -12.41 -9.54 -8.53
C HIS A 23 -13.34 -8.60 -7.75
N VAL A 24 -12.99 -8.33 -6.48
CA VAL A 24 -13.73 -7.37 -5.65
C VAL A 24 -13.41 -5.94 -6.13
N PRO A 25 -14.41 -5.13 -6.50
CA PRO A 25 -14.16 -3.76 -6.92
C PRO A 25 -13.61 -2.91 -5.78
N VAL A 26 -12.73 -1.97 -6.12
CA VAL A 26 -12.23 -0.98 -5.18
C VAL A 26 -13.37 -0.04 -4.76
N ASP A 27 -13.59 0.07 -3.45
CA ASP A 27 -14.54 1.03 -2.90
C ASP A 27 -13.92 2.42 -2.79
N THR A 28 -14.46 3.37 -3.56
CA THR A 28 -13.95 4.74 -3.61
C THR A 28 -14.42 5.61 -2.45
N ARG A 29 -15.23 5.08 -1.52
CA ARG A 29 -15.66 5.82 -0.31
C ARG A 29 -14.52 6.03 0.69
N PHE A 30 -13.49 5.16 0.69
CA PHE A 30 -12.33 5.35 1.55
C PHE A 30 -11.58 6.62 1.14
N TRP A 31 -11.44 7.58 2.04
CA TRP A 31 -10.77 8.85 1.76
C TRP A 31 -9.28 8.81 2.14
N GLY A 32 -8.44 9.46 1.34
CA GLY A 32 -6.99 9.59 1.54
C GLY A 32 -6.52 11.01 1.82
N LYS A 33 -7.27 12.01 1.32
CA LYS A 33 -7.08 13.45 1.57
C LYS A 33 -8.45 14.11 1.71
N GLU A 34 -8.53 15.17 2.51
CA GLU A 34 -9.77 15.94 2.70
C GLU A 34 -9.46 17.43 2.79
N HIS A 35 -8.37 17.78 3.48
CA HIS A 35 -8.05 19.15 3.81
C HIS A 35 -7.83 20.01 2.56
N GLY A 36 -8.54 21.14 2.48
CA GLY A 36 -8.44 22.08 1.36
C GLY A 36 -9.10 21.60 0.06
N LEU A 37 -9.88 20.51 0.09
CA LEU A 37 -10.58 19.97 -1.07
C LEU A 37 -12.11 20.16 -0.94
N PRO A 38 -12.84 20.33 -2.05
CA PRO A 38 -14.30 20.49 -2.01
C PRO A 38 -15.03 19.22 -1.55
N ARG A 39 -14.38 18.06 -1.62
CA ARG A 39 -14.86 16.78 -1.13
C ARG A 39 -13.67 15.88 -0.78
N PRO A 40 -13.85 14.89 0.12
CA PRO A 40 -12.82 13.89 0.38
C PRO A 40 -12.34 13.21 -0.90
N TYR A 41 -11.03 13.13 -1.07
CA TYR A 41 -10.36 12.52 -2.22
C TYR A 41 -10.08 11.04 -1.94
N PRO A 42 -10.48 10.11 -2.82
CA PRO A 42 -10.37 8.68 -2.54
C PRO A 42 -8.93 8.22 -2.28
N VAL A 43 -8.75 7.25 -1.39
CA VAL A 43 -7.44 6.66 -1.07
C VAL A 43 -6.78 6.16 -2.35
N LEU A 44 -7.47 5.36 -3.16
CA LEU A 44 -6.91 4.81 -4.40
C LEU A 44 -6.30 5.90 -5.30
N CYS A 45 -6.98 7.03 -5.45
CA CYS A 45 -6.49 8.15 -6.25
C CYS A 45 -5.20 8.71 -5.67
N HIS A 46 -5.15 8.95 -4.36
CA HIS A 46 -3.92 9.40 -3.68
C HIS A 46 -2.76 8.39 -3.81
N LEU A 47 -3.04 7.09 -3.73
CA LEU A 47 -2.03 6.04 -3.94
C LEU A 47 -1.48 6.07 -5.38
N LEU A 48 -2.36 6.18 -6.37
CA LEU A 48 -1.99 6.27 -7.79
C LEU A 48 -1.21 7.55 -8.12
N ASP A 49 -1.64 8.68 -7.57
CA ASP A 49 -0.95 9.96 -7.72
C ASP A 49 0.47 9.88 -7.15
N THR A 50 0.63 9.28 -5.98
CA THR A 50 1.95 9.07 -5.36
C THR A 50 2.85 8.16 -6.21
N ALA A 51 2.29 7.08 -6.76
CA ALA A 51 3.04 6.20 -7.67
C ALA A 51 3.46 6.93 -8.96
N GLY A 52 2.57 7.74 -9.54
CA GLY A 52 2.85 8.55 -10.73
C GLY A 52 3.92 9.60 -10.48
N VAL A 53 3.83 10.32 -9.35
CA VAL A 53 4.83 11.30 -8.91
C VAL A 53 6.18 10.63 -8.69
N PHE A 54 6.23 9.48 -8.01
CA PHE A 54 7.47 8.73 -7.84
C PHE A 54 8.09 8.36 -9.19
N GLY A 55 7.28 7.85 -10.14
CA GLY A 55 7.75 7.52 -11.48
C GLY A 55 8.35 8.73 -12.21
N ALA A 56 7.71 9.89 -12.11
CA ALA A 56 8.25 11.13 -12.69
C ALA A 56 9.57 11.54 -12.02
N LEU A 57 9.65 11.51 -10.69
CA LEU A 57 10.87 11.85 -9.94
C LEU A 57 12.01 10.89 -10.26
N TRP A 58 11.74 9.59 -10.42
CA TRP A 58 12.71 8.60 -10.87
C TRP A 58 13.31 8.97 -12.24
N ASP A 59 12.49 9.44 -13.17
CA ASP A 59 12.92 9.77 -14.53
C ASP A 59 13.70 11.09 -14.58
N VAL A 60 13.29 12.10 -13.80
CA VAL A 60 13.84 13.46 -13.92
C VAL A 60 14.90 13.82 -12.89
N LEU A 61 14.90 13.20 -11.70
CA LEU A 61 15.83 13.57 -10.62
C LEU A 61 17.01 12.62 -10.46
N LEU A 62 16.84 11.31 -10.73
CA LEU A 62 17.90 10.33 -10.54
C LEU A 62 18.82 10.28 -11.77
N SER A 63 20.14 10.27 -11.54
CA SER A 63 21.10 9.98 -12.61
C SER A 63 20.98 8.53 -13.09
N ASP A 64 21.43 8.25 -14.32
CA ASP A 64 21.48 6.88 -14.84
C ASP A 64 22.26 5.94 -13.92
N GLN A 65 23.40 6.40 -13.40
CA GLN A 65 24.21 5.62 -12.47
C GLN A 65 23.44 5.25 -11.19
N MET A 66 22.63 6.16 -10.64
CA MET A 66 21.81 5.88 -9.46
C MET A 66 20.69 4.90 -9.79
N ARG A 67 19.98 5.11 -10.90
CA ARG A 67 18.92 4.21 -11.37
C ARG A 67 19.44 2.78 -11.55
N GLU A 68 20.60 2.64 -12.19
CA GLU A 68 21.26 1.35 -12.36
C GLU A 68 21.71 0.74 -11.03
N LYS A 69 22.28 1.53 -10.11
CA LYS A 69 22.71 1.04 -8.79
C LYS A 69 21.53 0.46 -8.02
N VAL A 70 20.39 1.15 -8.00
CA VAL A 70 19.17 0.69 -7.34
C VAL A 70 18.62 -0.56 -8.05
N ALA A 71 18.55 -0.55 -9.38
CA ALA A 71 18.07 -1.69 -10.15
C ALA A 71 18.91 -2.96 -9.91
N ARG A 72 20.25 -2.84 -9.90
CA ARG A 72 21.18 -3.93 -9.56
C ARG A 72 20.95 -4.44 -8.14
N ALA A 73 20.74 -3.55 -7.16
CA ALA A 73 20.48 -3.95 -5.77
C ALA A 73 19.17 -4.75 -5.62
N LEU A 74 18.17 -4.47 -6.46
CA LEU A 74 16.90 -5.20 -6.50
C LEU A 74 16.94 -6.45 -7.40
N GLY A 75 18.03 -6.68 -8.15
CA GLY A 75 18.12 -7.75 -9.14
C GLY A 75 17.14 -7.56 -10.31
N LEU A 76 16.88 -6.30 -10.70
CA LEU A 76 15.91 -5.91 -11.71
C LEU A 76 16.57 -5.10 -12.83
N THR A 77 15.92 -5.00 -13.98
CA THR A 77 16.24 -3.96 -14.97
C THR A 77 15.83 -2.58 -14.44
N VAL A 78 16.39 -1.50 -14.99
CA VAL A 78 16.01 -0.12 -14.62
C VAL A 78 14.51 0.13 -14.80
N ALA A 79 13.92 -0.39 -15.88
CA ALA A 79 12.49 -0.25 -16.15
C ALA A 79 11.61 -1.04 -15.16
N GLU A 80 12.04 -2.23 -14.74
CA GLU A 80 11.35 -3.00 -13.70
C GLU A 80 11.49 -2.33 -12.33
N ALA A 81 12.69 -1.88 -11.95
CA ALA A 81 12.93 -1.17 -10.70
C ALA A 81 12.06 0.07 -10.58
N ARG A 82 11.94 0.87 -11.65
CA ARG A 82 11.03 2.02 -11.71
C ARG A 82 9.59 1.63 -11.38
N ARG A 83 9.06 0.58 -12.02
CA ARG A 83 7.68 0.10 -11.82
C ARG A 83 7.45 -0.43 -10.40
N VAL A 84 8.39 -1.23 -9.89
CA VAL A 84 8.33 -1.80 -8.53
C VAL A 84 8.40 -0.70 -7.46
N LEU A 85 9.29 0.27 -7.62
CA LEU A 85 9.42 1.35 -6.64
C LEU A 85 8.28 2.36 -6.72
N ALA A 86 7.74 2.64 -7.91
CA ALA A 86 6.51 3.41 -8.05
C ALA A 86 5.33 2.73 -7.34
N PHE A 87 5.22 1.39 -7.50
CA PHE A 87 4.26 0.59 -6.75
C PHE A 87 4.45 0.71 -5.24
N TRP A 88 5.68 0.56 -4.74
CA TRP A 88 5.98 0.71 -3.31
C TRP A 88 5.63 2.10 -2.78
N ALA A 89 5.99 3.16 -3.51
CA ALA A 89 5.64 4.53 -3.15
C ALA A 89 4.12 4.71 -3.06
N GLY A 90 3.37 4.18 -4.01
CA GLY A 90 1.91 4.22 -3.98
C GLY A 90 1.31 3.45 -2.79
N LEU A 91 1.97 2.43 -2.24
CA LEU A 91 1.47 1.64 -1.11
C LEU A 91 1.64 2.30 0.26
N HIS A 92 2.40 3.41 0.38
CA HIS A 92 2.76 4.00 1.68
C HIS A 92 1.54 4.28 2.58
N ASP A 93 0.42 4.68 1.97
CA ASP A 93 -0.81 5.09 2.66
C ASP A 93 -1.91 4.03 2.65
N LEU A 94 -1.60 2.77 2.32
CA LEU A 94 -2.59 1.69 2.30
C LEU A 94 -3.30 1.51 3.65
N GLY A 95 -2.61 1.78 4.76
CA GLY A 95 -3.14 1.74 6.11
C GLY A 95 -4.19 2.81 6.41
N LYS A 96 -4.48 3.74 5.49
CA LYS A 96 -5.64 4.64 5.59
C LYS A 96 -6.97 3.91 5.45
N ILE A 97 -6.97 2.72 4.86
CA ILE A 97 -8.13 1.83 4.78
C ILE A 97 -8.25 1.08 6.11
N THR A 98 -8.53 1.84 7.17
CA THR A 98 -8.72 1.34 8.54
C THR A 98 -9.76 2.18 9.29
N PRO A 99 -10.52 1.61 10.25
CA PRO A 99 -11.50 2.35 11.03
C PRO A 99 -10.95 3.60 11.72
N PRO A 100 -9.81 3.56 12.46
CA PRO A 100 -9.29 4.74 13.16
C PRO A 100 -8.88 5.87 12.21
N PHE A 101 -8.40 5.56 10.99
CA PHE A 101 -8.07 6.60 10.03
C PHE A 101 -9.33 7.20 9.41
N GLN A 102 -10.23 6.36 8.92
CA GLN A 102 -11.45 6.85 8.25
C GLN A 102 -12.32 7.69 9.19
N ALA A 103 -12.42 7.29 10.47
CA ALA A 103 -13.19 7.98 11.50
C ALA A 103 -12.65 9.37 11.90
N GLN A 104 -11.48 9.78 11.40
CA GLN A 104 -11.00 11.16 11.59
C GLN A 104 -11.90 12.19 10.89
N VAL A 105 -12.66 11.77 9.86
CA VAL A 105 -13.70 12.58 9.20
C VAL A 105 -15.03 11.84 9.34
N PRO A 106 -15.81 12.09 10.42
CA PRO A 106 -17.03 11.35 10.72
C PRO A 106 -18.04 11.29 9.57
N GLU A 107 -18.19 12.39 8.83
CA GLU A 107 -19.14 12.58 7.74
C GLU A 107 -18.78 11.70 6.54
N ALA A 108 -17.48 11.62 6.19
CA ALA A 108 -16.99 10.74 5.14
C ALA A 108 -17.06 9.27 5.57
N PHE A 109 -16.83 8.99 6.86
CA PHE A 109 -16.85 7.65 7.39
C PHE A 109 -18.26 7.06 7.52
N ALA A 110 -19.29 7.88 7.71
CA ALA A 110 -20.65 7.43 8.00
C ALA A 110 -21.17 6.35 7.02
N ALA A 111 -20.93 6.53 5.72
CA ALA A 111 -21.36 5.59 4.70
C ALA A 111 -20.62 4.24 4.73
N VAL A 112 -19.35 4.24 5.16
CA VAL A 112 -18.54 3.01 5.35
C VAL A 112 -18.90 2.36 6.68
N ARG A 113 -19.10 3.16 7.73
CA ARG A 113 -19.44 2.70 9.09
C ARG A 113 -20.77 1.94 9.14
N ASN A 114 -21.77 2.40 8.40
CA ASN A 114 -23.11 1.82 8.37
C ASN A 114 -23.24 0.65 7.38
N ASP A 115 -22.17 0.32 6.66
CA ASP A 115 -22.16 -0.78 5.71
C ASP A 115 -21.82 -2.10 6.43
N PRO A 116 -22.71 -3.13 6.37
CA PRO A 116 -22.48 -4.40 7.06
C PRO A 116 -21.24 -5.16 6.54
N ALA A 117 -20.71 -4.82 5.36
CA ALA A 117 -19.46 -5.41 4.87
C ALA A 117 -18.24 -4.98 5.70
N TYR A 118 -18.29 -3.81 6.34
CA TYR A 118 -17.13 -3.19 7.00
C TYR A 118 -17.18 -3.29 8.52
N VAL A 119 -17.29 -4.52 9.03
CA VAL A 119 -17.26 -4.81 10.46
C VAL A 119 -15.90 -4.45 11.10
N PHE A 120 -15.93 -3.88 12.30
CA PHE A 120 -14.76 -3.65 13.15
C PHE A 120 -15.14 -3.77 14.63
N ALA A 121 -14.16 -4.03 15.49
CA ALA A 121 -14.41 -4.19 16.92
C ALA A 121 -14.93 -2.88 17.56
N PRO A 122 -15.84 -2.95 18.55
CA PRO A 122 -16.31 -1.75 19.24
C PRO A 122 -15.18 -0.89 19.79
N GLY A 123 -15.10 0.37 19.38
CA GLY A 123 -14.07 1.30 19.82
C GLY A 123 -12.78 1.32 19.01
N ALA A 124 -12.60 0.39 18.05
CA ALA A 124 -11.45 0.40 17.16
C ALA A 124 -11.33 1.71 16.38
N GLU A 125 -12.45 2.35 16.04
CA GLU A 125 -12.47 3.65 15.35
C GLU A 125 -11.92 4.81 16.20
N ARG A 126 -11.75 4.60 17.52
CA ARG A 126 -11.21 5.58 18.47
C ARG A 126 -9.74 5.34 18.82
N GLU A 127 -9.10 4.30 18.27
CA GLU A 127 -7.70 3.94 18.53
C GLU A 127 -6.70 4.90 17.84
N ARG A 128 -6.61 6.15 18.32
CA ARG A 128 -5.76 7.19 17.72
C ARG A 128 -4.26 6.86 17.71
N ALA A 129 -3.80 5.98 18.62
CA ALA A 129 -2.41 5.52 18.66
C ALA A 129 -2.07 4.56 17.51
N PHE A 130 -3.07 3.88 16.93
CA PHE A 130 -2.88 3.02 15.77
C PHE A 130 -2.95 3.84 14.49
N ARG A 131 -1.84 4.53 14.20
CA ARG A 131 -1.74 5.44 13.06
C ARG A 131 -1.62 4.67 11.73
N HIS A 132 -1.97 5.33 10.62
CA HIS A 132 -2.07 4.69 9.31
C HIS A 132 -0.74 4.14 8.80
N GLU A 133 0.40 4.70 9.20
CA GLU A 133 1.71 4.17 8.83
C GLU A 133 2.01 2.83 9.53
N MET A 134 1.55 2.66 10.77
CA MET A 134 1.59 1.36 11.44
C MET A 134 0.63 0.38 10.77
N ALA A 135 -0.59 0.80 10.43
CA ALA A 135 -1.53 -0.03 9.68
C ALA A 135 -0.97 -0.48 8.31
N THR A 136 -0.25 0.41 7.60
CA THR A 136 0.48 0.07 6.38
C THR A 136 1.51 -1.02 6.65
N HIS A 137 2.33 -0.86 7.70
CA HIS A 137 3.31 -1.88 8.08
C HIS A 137 2.65 -3.25 8.28
N TRP A 138 1.63 -3.32 9.13
CA TRP A 138 0.94 -4.59 9.44
C TRP A 138 0.29 -5.22 8.21
N ALA A 139 -0.44 -4.45 7.40
CA ALA A 139 -1.15 -4.96 6.24
C ALA A 139 -0.19 -5.46 5.14
N LEU A 140 0.90 -4.73 4.89
CA LEU A 140 1.79 -5.05 3.78
C LEU A 140 2.64 -6.29 4.01
N VAL A 141 2.94 -6.70 5.26
CA VAL A 141 3.70 -7.94 5.50
C VAL A 141 2.99 -9.14 4.87
N GLN A 142 1.68 -9.26 5.09
CA GLN A 142 0.86 -10.33 4.50
C GLN A 142 0.73 -10.16 2.99
N LEU A 143 0.29 -8.99 2.53
CA LEU A 143 -0.02 -8.74 1.12
C LEU A 143 1.19 -8.92 0.20
N LEU A 144 2.38 -8.47 0.64
CA LEU A 144 3.62 -8.67 -0.11
C LEU A 144 4.04 -10.14 -0.10
N GLY A 145 3.86 -10.85 1.02
CA GLY A 145 4.11 -12.30 1.10
C GLY A 145 3.25 -13.09 0.10
N GLU A 146 1.95 -12.82 0.07
CA GLU A 146 1.00 -13.43 -0.89
C GLU A 146 1.29 -13.03 -2.34
N ALA A 147 1.82 -11.81 -2.56
CA ALA A 147 2.27 -11.37 -3.87
C ALA A 147 3.54 -12.11 -4.37
N GLY A 148 4.17 -12.91 -3.50
CA GLY A 148 5.35 -13.72 -3.78
C GLY A 148 6.67 -13.01 -3.48
N TYR A 149 6.67 -11.99 -2.62
CA TYR A 149 7.92 -11.43 -2.10
C TYR A 149 8.58 -12.45 -1.19
N PRO A 150 9.92 -12.60 -1.21
CA PRO A 150 10.60 -13.60 -0.39
C PRO A 150 10.26 -13.45 1.11
N GLY A 151 9.49 -14.41 1.63
CA GLY A 151 9.23 -14.62 3.04
C GLY A 151 10.28 -15.56 3.61
N GLY A 152 11.41 -15.01 4.06
CA GLY A 152 12.58 -15.81 4.46
C GLY A 152 12.44 -16.43 5.85
N GLY A 153 11.91 -17.66 5.94
CA GLY A 153 12.13 -18.58 7.07
C GLY A 153 11.60 -18.16 8.45
N ARG A 154 12.11 -18.80 9.52
CA ARG A 154 11.67 -18.62 10.93
C ARG A 154 11.82 -17.18 11.47
N VAL A 155 12.52 -16.28 10.76
CA VAL A 155 12.90 -14.95 11.26
C VAL A 155 12.27 -13.84 10.41
N MET A 156 11.34 -13.09 10.99
CA MET A 156 10.60 -12.05 10.26
C MET A 156 11.49 -10.92 9.72
N ARG A 157 12.54 -10.53 10.45
CA ARG A 157 13.46 -9.45 10.06
C ARG A 157 14.16 -9.68 8.72
N SER A 158 14.37 -10.93 8.32
CA SER A 158 15.03 -11.29 7.05
C SER A 158 14.06 -11.43 5.88
N ALA A 159 12.75 -11.38 6.11
CA ALA A 159 11.77 -11.44 5.04
C ALA A 159 11.73 -10.11 4.27
N VAL A 160 11.90 -10.18 2.94
CA VAL A 160 11.81 -9.00 2.08
C VAL A 160 10.42 -8.38 2.14
N SER A 161 9.36 -9.21 2.24
CA SER A 161 8.00 -8.72 2.48
C SER A 161 7.89 -7.87 3.74
N HIS A 162 8.57 -8.27 4.83
CA HIS A 162 8.60 -7.50 6.07
C HIS A 162 9.44 -6.23 5.96
N GLN A 163 10.65 -6.32 5.37
CA GLN A 163 11.53 -5.17 5.21
C GLN A 163 10.89 -4.05 4.38
N VAL A 164 10.25 -4.41 3.27
CA VAL A 164 9.52 -3.44 2.43
C VAL A 164 8.32 -2.89 3.20
N ALA A 165 7.53 -3.73 3.88
CA ALA A 165 6.41 -3.26 4.69
C ALA A 165 6.86 -2.32 5.82
N GLN A 166 7.98 -2.60 6.49
CA GLN A 166 8.56 -1.78 7.55
C GLN A 166 9.07 -0.44 7.00
N LEU A 167 9.76 -0.46 5.86
CA LEU A 167 10.20 0.73 5.15
C LEU A 167 9.02 1.66 4.85
N LEU A 168 7.95 1.11 4.27
CA LEU A 168 6.76 1.87 3.90
C LEU A 168 5.95 2.32 5.11
N GLY A 169 5.91 1.54 6.19
CA GLY A 169 5.33 1.98 7.46
C GLY A 169 6.14 3.05 8.18
N GLY A 170 7.39 3.30 7.77
CA GLY A 170 8.23 4.35 8.31
C GLY A 170 8.08 5.73 7.65
N HIS A 171 7.09 5.91 6.77
CA HIS A 171 7.00 7.11 5.93
C HIS A 171 6.70 8.43 6.68
N HIS A 172 6.38 8.38 7.98
CA HIS A 172 6.32 9.55 8.87
C HIS A 172 7.61 9.77 9.69
N GLY A 173 8.72 9.15 9.28
CA GLY A 173 10.05 9.36 9.88
C GLY A 173 10.44 8.39 11.00
N CYS A 174 9.58 7.43 11.36
CA CYS A 174 9.87 6.44 12.39
C CYS A 174 9.50 5.02 11.92
N PHE A 175 10.47 4.12 11.88
CA PHE A 175 10.23 2.72 11.52
C PHE A 175 9.59 1.94 12.68
N GLY A 176 8.56 1.15 12.37
CA GLY A 176 7.96 0.23 13.33
C GLY A 176 8.91 -0.88 13.77
N VAL A 177 8.62 -1.54 14.89
CA VAL A 177 9.40 -2.70 15.34
C VAL A 177 9.21 -3.92 14.42
N VAL A 178 10.12 -4.89 14.51
CA VAL A 178 9.93 -6.17 13.79
C VAL A 178 8.70 -6.88 14.36
N LEU A 179 7.73 -7.19 13.49
CA LEU A 179 6.50 -7.88 13.87
C LEU A 179 6.76 -9.37 14.06
N LYS A 180 5.98 -10.03 14.92
CA LYS A 180 6.08 -11.49 15.07
C LYS A 180 5.18 -12.20 14.07
N ALA A 181 5.64 -13.32 13.51
CA ALA A 181 4.88 -14.10 12.53
C ALA A 181 3.48 -14.50 13.04
N LYS A 182 3.36 -14.92 14.31
CA LYS A 182 2.08 -15.27 14.93
C LYS A 182 1.11 -14.08 15.00
N GLU A 183 1.63 -12.90 15.32
CA GLU A 183 0.85 -11.67 15.43
C GLU A 183 0.38 -11.22 14.05
N VAL A 184 1.27 -11.25 13.05
CA VAL A 184 0.92 -10.98 11.65
C VAL A 184 -0.14 -11.95 11.17
N ALA A 185 -0.04 -13.25 11.43
CA ALA A 185 -1.04 -14.24 10.99
C ALA A 185 -2.46 -13.98 11.54
N HIS A 186 -2.56 -13.30 12.68
CA HIS A 186 -3.84 -12.95 13.33
C HIS A 186 -3.95 -11.42 13.51
N ALA A 187 -3.54 -10.66 12.49
CA ALA A 187 -3.33 -9.21 12.60
C ALA A 187 -4.51 -8.45 13.21
N SER A 188 -5.74 -8.67 12.74
CA SER A 188 -6.93 -7.98 13.28
C SER A 188 -7.27 -8.35 14.73
N ALA A 189 -6.83 -9.50 15.23
CA ALA A 189 -7.00 -9.87 16.65
C ALA A 189 -5.99 -9.16 17.55
N TYR A 190 -4.77 -8.91 17.06
CA TYR A 190 -3.72 -8.18 17.78
C TYR A 190 -3.81 -6.66 17.60
N GLN A 191 -4.38 -6.20 16.49
CA GLN A 191 -4.58 -4.80 16.14
C GLN A 191 -6.03 -4.60 15.66
N PRO A 192 -6.98 -4.40 16.58
CA PRO A 192 -8.39 -4.22 16.24
C PRO A 192 -8.63 -3.03 15.30
N GLY A 193 -7.78 -1.99 15.39
CA GLY A 193 -7.72 -0.88 14.45
C GLY A 193 -7.50 -1.24 12.97
N LEU A 194 -7.16 -2.49 12.61
CA LEU A 194 -7.16 -2.93 11.21
C LEU A 194 -8.57 -3.20 10.65
N GLY A 195 -9.58 -3.33 11.51
CA GLY A 195 -10.92 -3.76 11.11
C GLY A 195 -10.99 -5.25 10.72
N GLY A 196 -12.21 -5.71 10.44
CA GLY A 196 -12.52 -7.08 10.05
C GLY A 196 -12.35 -7.35 8.55
N ASP A 197 -13.03 -8.38 8.06
CA ASP A 197 -12.78 -8.96 6.74
C ASP A 197 -12.99 -7.99 5.58
N GLY A 198 -14.07 -7.19 5.57
CA GLY A 198 -14.30 -6.21 4.49
C GLY A 198 -13.18 -5.17 4.36
N TRP A 199 -12.57 -4.78 5.48
CA TRP A 199 -11.43 -3.87 5.49
C TRP A 199 -10.18 -4.53 4.90
N ALA A 200 -9.92 -5.79 5.25
CA ALA A 200 -8.83 -6.57 4.68
C ALA A 200 -9.01 -6.81 3.18
N VAL A 201 -10.24 -7.15 2.75
CA VAL A 201 -10.63 -7.29 1.34
C VAL A 201 -10.38 -6.00 0.57
N GLN A 202 -10.75 -4.84 1.12
CA GLN A 202 -10.54 -3.57 0.43
C GLN A 202 -9.07 -3.16 0.37
N ARG A 203 -8.26 -3.40 1.42
CA ARG A 203 -6.79 -3.25 1.33
C ARG A 203 -6.20 -4.13 0.23
N ARG A 204 -6.65 -5.37 0.10
CA ARG A 204 -6.24 -6.29 -0.97
C ARG A 204 -6.66 -5.81 -2.35
N ALA A 205 -7.88 -5.31 -2.51
CA ALA A 205 -8.39 -4.75 -3.77
C ALA A 205 -7.55 -3.53 -4.21
N HIS A 206 -7.29 -2.60 -3.29
CA HIS A 206 -6.45 -1.43 -3.56
C HIS A 206 -4.99 -1.80 -3.89
N PHE A 207 -4.41 -2.76 -3.15
CA PHE A 207 -3.09 -3.32 -3.45
C PHE A 207 -3.05 -3.92 -4.88
N GLY A 208 -4.05 -4.73 -5.23
CA GLY A 208 -4.17 -5.36 -6.53
C GLY A 208 -4.30 -4.35 -7.66
N GLU A 209 -5.14 -3.33 -7.48
CA GLU A 209 -5.37 -2.29 -8.48
C GLU A 209 -4.13 -1.41 -8.69
N LEU A 210 -3.49 -0.98 -7.60
CA LEU A 210 -2.24 -0.23 -7.69
C LEU A 210 -1.16 -1.05 -8.40
N ARG A 211 -1.09 -2.36 -8.12
CA ARG A 211 -0.15 -3.27 -8.78
C ARG A 211 -0.44 -3.41 -10.27
N ARG A 212 -1.71 -3.53 -10.65
CA ARG A 212 -2.17 -3.62 -12.04
C ARG A 212 -1.77 -2.37 -12.82
N VAL A 213 -2.05 -1.18 -12.29
CA VAL A 213 -1.78 0.10 -12.98
C VAL A 213 -0.28 0.39 -13.09
N THR A 214 0.48 0.13 -12.03
CA THR A 214 1.93 0.41 -12.03
C THR A 214 2.76 -0.63 -12.79
N GLY A 215 2.20 -1.82 -13.04
CA GLY A 215 2.96 -2.97 -13.52
C GLY A 215 3.99 -3.47 -12.49
N GLY A 216 3.76 -3.21 -11.19
CA GLY A 216 4.63 -3.62 -10.10
C GLY A 216 4.78 -5.14 -10.00
N GLY A 217 5.91 -5.65 -10.48
CA GLY A 217 6.25 -7.08 -10.44
C GLY A 217 6.79 -7.55 -9.08
N ARG A 218 7.11 -8.85 -8.99
CA ARG A 218 7.86 -9.41 -7.84
C ARG A 218 9.28 -8.85 -7.84
N CYS A 219 9.84 -8.55 -6.66
CA CYS A 219 11.29 -8.57 -6.50
C CYS A 219 11.75 -10.02 -6.63
N ARG A 220 12.51 -10.34 -7.68
CA ARG A 220 13.14 -11.65 -7.80
C ARG A 220 14.26 -11.71 -6.75
N SER A 221 14.37 -12.81 -6.03
CA SER A 221 15.56 -13.10 -5.24
C SER A 221 16.72 -13.36 -6.19
N GLY A 222 17.33 -12.29 -6.70
CA GLY A 222 18.64 -12.35 -7.34
C GLY A 222 19.67 -12.66 -6.26
N GLY A 223 20.54 -13.64 -6.52
CA GLY A 223 21.56 -14.13 -5.59
C GLY A 223 22.62 -13.08 -5.24
N TYR A 224 22.25 -12.10 -4.42
CA TYR A 224 23.18 -11.18 -3.80
C TYR A 224 23.72 -11.84 -2.53
N ARG A 225 24.91 -12.45 -2.64
CA ARG A 225 25.77 -12.70 -1.48
C ARG A 225 26.47 -11.36 -1.18
N PRO A 226 26.26 -10.75 -0.01
CA PRO A 226 27.06 -9.58 0.36
C PRO A 226 28.50 -10.05 0.55
N SER A 227 29.40 -9.65 -0.36
CA SER A 227 30.84 -9.74 -0.10
C SER A 227 31.24 -8.54 0.75
N TRP A 228 30.93 -8.58 2.04
CA TRP A 228 31.61 -7.76 3.03
C TRP A 228 32.71 -8.65 3.63
N ARG A 229 33.94 -8.49 3.14
CA ARG A 229 35.14 -8.72 3.93
C ARG A 229 35.53 -7.39 4.55
#